data_AF-A0A6B3HE32-F1
#
_entry.id   AF-A0A6B3HE32-F1
#
_cell.length_a   1.000
_cell.length_b   1.000
_cell.length_c   1.000
_cell.angle_alpha   90.00
_cell.angle_beta   90.00
_cell.angle_gamma   90.00
#
_symmetry.space_group_name_H-M   'P 1'
#
loop_
_entity.id
_entity.type
_entity.pdbx_description
1 polymer ?
#
loop_
_entity_poly.entity_id
_entity_poly.type
_entity_poly.pdbx_seq_one_letter_code
_entity_poly.pdbx_strand_id
1 'polypeptide(L)'
;MAEAAGTPFAGSAADHLATAWQAAYGRGPNPVRAYSEAIKAVEGAAHAVIQPNNTKATLGTMLGELKNARHKFTATIASPGDDAVLLAEAMMRTLWTGQTSRHGSQTGTVPETLEAARAGVHLAATLVQWFISGAVTRTS
;
A
#
# COMPACT_ATOMS: atom_id res chain seq x y z
N MET A 1 24.85 -21.70 3.77
CA MET A 1 23.90 -21.24 4.80
C MET A 1 23.47 -19.86 4.38
N ALA A 2 22.26 -19.71 3.83
CA ALA A 2 21.73 -18.41 3.43
C ALA A 2 20.94 -17.83 4.61
N GLU A 3 21.28 -16.59 4.96
CA GLU A 3 20.71 -15.82 6.05
C GLU A 3 19.19 -15.69 5.88
N ALA A 4 18.44 -16.06 6.91
CA ALA A 4 17.03 -15.75 7.00
C ALA A 4 16.91 -14.23 7.23
N ALA A 5 16.79 -13.47 6.15
CA ALA A 5 16.40 -12.07 6.20
C ALA A 5 15.10 -11.99 7.01
N GLY A 6 15.18 -11.37 8.19
CA GLY A 6 14.06 -11.30 9.14
C GLY A 6 12.83 -10.77 8.42
N THR A 7 11.75 -11.56 8.39
CA THR A 7 10.49 -11.16 7.79
C THR A 7 10.05 -9.85 8.43
N PRO A 8 9.82 -8.77 7.65
CA PRO A 8 9.32 -7.52 8.21
C PRO A 8 7.99 -7.82 8.93
N PHE A 9 7.88 -7.41 10.19
CA PHE A 9 6.64 -7.57 10.96
C PHE A 9 5.54 -6.74 10.29
N ALA A 10 4.66 -7.38 9.53
CA ALA A 10 3.61 -6.74 8.73
C ALA A 10 2.47 -6.13 9.57
N GLY A 11 2.58 -6.13 10.90
CA GLY A 11 1.55 -5.64 11.82
C GLY A 11 0.17 -6.20 11.50
N SER A 12 -0.83 -5.32 11.45
CA SER A 12 -2.23 -5.64 11.13
C SER A 12 -2.53 -5.66 9.62
N ALA A 13 -1.52 -5.73 8.74
CA ALA A 13 -1.74 -5.65 7.28
C ALA A 13 -2.68 -6.75 6.75
N ALA A 14 -2.52 -7.99 7.24
CA ALA A 14 -3.37 -9.11 6.85
C ALA A 14 -4.83 -8.90 7.29
N ASP A 15 -5.06 -8.41 8.50
CA ASP A 15 -6.39 -8.14 9.04
C ASP A 15 -7.10 -7.02 8.27
N HIS A 16 -6.37 -5.95 7.95
CA HIS A 16 -6.87 -4.86 7.12
C HIS A 16 -7.21 -5.35 5.71
N LEU A 17 -6.34 -6.17 5.09
CA LEU A 17 -6.60 -6.72 3.76
C LEU A 17 -7.83 -7.63 3.76
N ALA A 18 -7.96 -8.51 4.76
CA ALA A 18 -9.13 -9.37 4.91
C ALA A 18 -10.42 -8.54 5.10
N THR A 19 -10.36 -7.48 5.91
CA THR A 19 -11.47 -6.55 6.11
C THR A 19 -11.84 -5.84 4.81
N ALA A 20 -10.84 -5.43 4.01
CA ALA A 20 -11.05 -4.77 2.74
C ALA A 20 -11.77 -5.67 1.73
N TRP A 21 -11.36 -6.96 1.64
CA TRP A 21 -12.05 -7.97 0.83
C TRP A 21 -13.51 -8.17 1.24
N GLN A 22 -13.76 -8.32 2.54
CA GLN A 22 -15.13 -8.48 3.06
C GLN A 22 -15.99 -7.25 2.78
N ALA A 23 -15.43 -6.04 2.90
CA ALA A 23 -16.15 -4.81 2.60
C ALA A 23 -16.40 -4.62 1.09
N ALA A 24 -15.56 -5.15 0.19
CA ALA A 24 -15.73 -5.00 -1.26
C ALA A 24 -16.60 -6.09 -1.92
N TYR A 25 -16.59 -7.31 -1.36
CA TYR A 25 -17.22 -8.48 -1.98
C TYR A 25 -18.22 -9.21 -1.06
N GLY A 26 -18.34 -8.81 0.21
CA GLY A 26 -19.30 -9.38 1.14
C GLY A 26 -20.75 -9.01 0.79
N ARG A 27 -21.70 -9.62 1.52
CA ARG A 27 -23.15 -9.49 1.29
C ARG A 27 -23.67 -8.04 1.34
N GLY A 28 -23.02 -7.16 2.10
CA GLY A 28 -23.32 -5.74 2.16
C GLY A 28 -22.07 -4.92 1.85
N PRO A 29 -21.77 -4.66 0.57
CA PRO A 29 -20.56 -3.94 0.20
C PRO A 29 -20.53 -2.54 0.80
N ASN A 30 -19.38 -2.15 1.32
CA ASN A 30 -19.09 -0.81 1.84
C ASN A 30 -17.81 -0.30 1.14
N PRO A 31 -17.95 0.45 0.03
CA PRO A 31 -16.82 0.91 -0.77
C PRO A 31 -15.82 1.78 0.01
N VAL A 32 -16.34 2.71 0.83
CA VAL A 32 -15.52 3.62 1.65
C VAL A 32 -14.66 2.83 2.64
N ARG A 33 -15.28 1.85 3.32
CA ARG A 33 -14.55 0.95 4.24
C ARG A 33 -13.55 0.09 3.47
N ALA A 34 -13.94 -0.50 2.34
CA ALA A 34 -13.05 -1.33 1.54
C ALA A 34 -11.79 -0.55 1.11
N TYR A 35 -11.96 0.67 0.60
CA TYR A 35 -10.86 1.50 0.12
C TYR A 35 -9.94 1.95 1.28
N SER A 36 -10.53 2.41 2.39
CA SER A 36 -9.75 2.85 3.55
C SER A 36 -8.96 1.71 4.21
N GLU A 37 -9.55 0.51 4.30
CA GLU A 37 -8.86 -0.68 4.84
C GLU A 37 -7.78 -1.20 3.87
N ALA A 38 -7.98 -1.07 2.55
CA ALA A 38 -6.95 -1.37 1.55
C ALA A 38 -5.70 -0.48 1.73
N ILE A 39 -5.87 0.81 2.01
CA ILE A 39 -4.75 1.72 2.30
C ILE A 39 -4.01 1.30 3.57
N LYS A 40 -4.74 1.03 4.67
CA LYS A 40 -4.13 0.61 5.95
C LYS A 40 -3.37 -0.70 5.81
N ALA A 41 -3.85 -1.62 4.98
CA ALA A 41 -3.14 -2.87 4.69
C ALA A 41 -1.77 -2.59 4.05
N VAL A 42 -1.71 -1.71 3.06
CA VAL A 42 -0.45 -1.29 2.42
C VAL A 42 0.46 -0.57 3.39
N GLU A 43 -0.08 0.35 4.21
CA GLU A 43 0.70 1.03 5.25
C GLU A 43 1.34 0.03 6.23
N GLY A 44 0.57 -0.94 6.73
CA GLY A 44 1.08 -1.98 7.63
C GLY A 44 2.19 -2.83 7.02
N ALA A 45 2.02 -3.24 5.75
CA ALA A 45 3.00 -4.10 5.07
C ALA A 45 4.29 -3.33 4.69
N ALA A 46 4.16 -2.08 4.24
CA ALA A 46 5.28 -1.31 3.71
C ALA A 46 6.10 -0.59 4.79
N HIS A 47 5.54 -0.39 5.99
CA HIS A 47 6.14 0.44 7.03
C HIS A 47 7.57 0.03 7.39
N ALA A 48 7.80 -1.22 7.77
CA ALA A 48 9.11 -1.71 8.19
C ALA A 48 10.16 -1.64 7.07
N VAL A 49 9.74 -1.63 5.81
CA VAL A 49 10.64 -1.55 4.64
C VAL A 49 10.96 -0.09 4.30
N ILE A 50 9.94 0.76 4.17
CA ILE A 50 10.11 2.12 3.65
C ILE A 50 10.57 3.08 4.74
N GLN A 51 9.91 3.06 5.90
CA GLN A 51 10.16 4.02 6.98
C GLN A 51 10.27 3.32 8.36
N PRO A 52 11.22 2.39 8.57
CA PRO A 52 11.32 1.59 9.81
C PRO A 52 11.41 2.41 11.10
N ASN A 53 11.89 3.65 11.01
CA ASN A 53 12.10 4.55 12.16
C ASN A 53 10.96 5.58 12.35
N ASN A 54 9.92 5.55 11.53
CA ASN A 54 8.82 6.53 11.58
C ASN A 54 7.55 5.92 12.19
N THR A 55 7.37 6.03 13.51
CA THR A 55 6.19 5.50 14.21
C THR A 55 4.83 6.07 13.75
N LYS A 56 4.83 7.14 12.95
CA LYS A 56 3.64 7.77 12.35
C LYS A 56 3.63 7.62 10.82
N ALA A 57 4.25 6.57 10.29
CA ALA A 57 4.29 6.34 8.86
C ALA A 57 2.87 6.20 8.28
N THR A 58 2.63 6.90 7.19
CA THR A 58 1.40 6.86 6.40
C THR A 58 1.77 6.63 4.93
N LEU A 59 0.79 6.27 4.11
CA LEU A 59 1.01 6.06 2.69
C LEU A 59 1.59 7.32 2.02
N GLY A 60 1.16 8.52 2.44
CA GLY A 60 1.69 9.79 1.96
C GLY A 60 3.16 10.03 2.33
N THR A 61 3.57 9.72 3.57
CA THR A 61 4.97 9.88 3.99
C THR A 61 5.89 8.85 3.32
N MET A 62 5.39 7.62 3.14
CA MET A 62 6.12 6.56 2.43
C MET A 62 6.32 6.91 0.94
N LEU A 63 5.32 7.49 0.28
CA LEU A 63 5.46 8.02 -1.09
C LEU A 63 6.54 9.12 -1.17
N GLY A 64 6.67 9.95 -0.15
CA GLY A 64 7.74 10.93 -0.04
C GLY A 64 9.13 10.29 0.05
N GLU A 65 9.28 9.26 0.89
CA GLU A 65 10.55 8.52 1.03
C GLU A 65 10.93 7.80 -0.27
N LEU A 66 9.99 7.09 -0.91
CA LEU A 66 10.23 6.43 -2.20
C LEU A 66 10.73 7.44 -3.24
N LYS A 67 10.09 8.61 -3.34
CA LYS A 67 10.51 9.67 -4.27
C LYS A 67 11.94 10.16 -3.98
N ASN A 68 12.31 10.35 -2.72
CA ASN A 68 13.57 10.99 -2.34
C ASN A 68 14.75 10.01 -2.23
N ALA A 69 14.48 8.72 -2.05
CA ALA A 69 15.48 7.71 -1.74
C ALA A 69 15.36 6.44 -2.61
N ARG A 70 14.93 6.58 -3.87
CA ARG A 70 14.73 5.46 -4.82
C ARG A 70 15.88 4.47 -4.86
N HIS A 71 17.13 4.96 -4.85
CA HIS A 71 18.36 4.16 -4.88
C HIS A 71 18.55 3.24 -3.66
N LYS A 72 17.78 3.43 -2.59
CA LYS A 72 17.78 2.57 -1.39
C LYS A 72 16.81 1.41 -1.50
N PHE A 73 16.18 1.20 -2.64
CA PHE A 73 15.20 0.14 -2.81
C PHE A 73 15.49 -0.71 -4.03
N THR A 74 15.09 -1.97 -3.92
CA THR A 74 15.19 -2.95 -4.98
C THR A 74 13.87 -3.69 -5.12
N ALA A 75 13.64 -4.25 -6.30
CA ALA A 75 12.47 -5.06 -6.58
C ALA A 75 12.87 -6.30 -7.39
N THR A 76 12.19 -7.42 -7.15
CA THR A 76 12.40 -8.67 -7.88
C THR A 76 11.92 -8.57 -9.33
N ILE A 77 10.89 -7.77 -9.59
CA ILE A 77 10.38 -7.51 -10.94
C ILE A 77 11.03 -6.25 -11.48
N ALA A 78 11.61 -6.35 -12.68
CA ALA A 78 12.16 -5.20 -13.38
C ALA A 78 11.04 -4.20 -13.75
N SER A 79 11.26 -2.93 -13.45
CA SER A 79 10.42 -1.83 -13.93
C SER A 79 11.05 -1.20 -15.17
N PRO A 80 10.26 -0.52 -16.02
CA PRO A 80 10.80 0.25 -17.14
C PRO A 80 11.67 1.43 -16.68
N GLY A 81 12.83 1.61 -17.31
CA GLY A 81 13.89 2.48 -16.79
C GLY A 81 14.50 1.86 -15.53
N ASP A 82 15.76 2.15 -15.20
CA ASP A 82 16.51 1.52 -14.10
C ASP A 82 16.02 1.91 -12.67
N ASP A 83 14.70 1.90 -12.47
CA ASP A 83 13.98 2.40 -11.33
C ASP A 83 13.12 1.29 -10.72
N ALA A 84 13.76 0.48 -9.88
CA ALA A 84 13.19 -0.74 -9.33
C ALA A 84 11.83 -0.55 -8.63
N VAL A 85 11.56 0.62 -8.05
CA VAL A 85 10.34 0.89 -7.26
C VAL A 85 9.27 1.68 -7.99
N LEU A 86 9.47 2.02 -9.27
CA LEU A 86 8.53 2.82 -10.05
C LEU A 86 7.10 2.26 -9.99
N LEU A 87 6.95 0.96 -10.24
CA LEU A 87 5.63 0.32 -10.28
C LEU A 87 4.96 0.28 -8.90
N ALA A 88 5.72 -0.02 -7.84
CA ALA A 88 5.20 -0.01 -6.47
C ALA A 88 4.75 1.41 -6.05
N GLU A 89 5.58 2.42 -6.34
CA GLU A 89 5.25 3.83 -6.09
C GLU A 89 3.99 4.25 -6.85
N ALA A 90 3.86 3.88 -8.12
CA ALA A 90 2.70 4.20 -8.95
C ALA A 90 1.42 3.61 -8.35
N MET A 91 1.41 2.33 -7.96
CA MET A 91 0.26 1.69 -7.32
C MET A 91 -0.10 2.34 -5.98
N MET A 92 0.89 2.62 -5.14
CA MET A 92 0.71 3.33 -3.86
C MET A 92 0.14 4.73 -4.08
N ARG A 93 0.61 5.44 -5.11
CA ARG A 93 0.14 6.79 -5.46
C ARG A 93 -1.30 6.74 -5.98
N THR A 94 -1.64 5.77 -6.83
CA THR A 94 -3.01 5.54 -7.29
C THR A 94 -3.97 5.32 -6.12
N LEU A 95 -3.59 4.48 -5.15
CA LEU A 95 -4.37 4.29 -3.93
C LEU A 95 -4.54 5.61 -3.17
N TRP A 96 -3.44 6.31 -2.89
CA TRP A 96 -3.45 7.57 -2.13
C TRP A 96 -4.35 8.65 -2.74
N THR A 97 -4.26 8.86 -4.06
CA THR A 97 -5.03 9.90 -4.75
C THR A 97 -6.48 9.51 -4.99
N GLY A 98 -6.77 8.21 -5.10
CA GLY A 98 -8.12 7.71 -5.35
C GLY A 98 -9.03 7.69 -4.12
N GLN A 99 -8.49 7.93 -2.91
CA GLN A 99 -9.33 8.04 -1.71
C GLN A 99 -9.98 9.42 -1.62
N THR A 100 -11.14 9.56 -2.24
CA THR A 100 -11.92 10.80 -2.30
C THR A 100 -12.54 11.17 -0.96
N SER A 101 -12.70 10.23 -0.04
CA SER A 101 -13.25 10.47 1.29
C SER A 101 -12.30 11.17 2.28
N ARG A 102 -11.03 11.40 1.92
CA ARG A 102 -9.99 11.93 2.85
C ARG A 102 -10.10 13.42 3.15
N HIS A 103 -10.79 14.19 2.31
CA HIS A 103 -10.79 15.64 2.40
C HIS A 103 -12.23 16.18 2.36
N GLY A 104 -12.62 16.93 3.38
CA GLY A 104 -13.76 17.83 3.27
C GLY A 104 -13.40 18.91 2.25
N SER A 105 -13.90 18.79 1.02
CA SER A 105 -13.86 19.87 0.04
C SER A 105 -15.00 20.87 0.30
N GLN A 106 -14.92 22.07 -0.28
CA GLN A 106 -16.06 23.01 -0.30
C GLN A 106 -17.27 22.43 -1.06
N THR A 107 -17.03 21.41 -1.91
CA THR A 107 -18.04 20.56 -2.54
C THR A 107 -18.23 19.27 -1.72
N GLY A 108 -19.43 18.68 -1.76
CA GLY A 108 -19.71 17.44 -0.99
C GLY A 108 -18.71 16.31 -1.31
N THR A 109 -18.29 15.58 -0.28
CA THR A 109 -17.43 14.39 -0.42
C THR A 109 -18.12 13.35 -1.30
N VAL A 110 -17.53 13.03 -2.44
CA VAL A 110 -18.00 11.95 -3.31
C VAL A 110 -17.47 10.62 -2.74
N PRO A 111 -18.34 9.69 -2.30
CA PRO A 111 -17.90 8.39 -1.81
C PRO A 111 -17.24 7.58 -2.92
N GLU A 112 -16.29 6.72 -2.55
CA GLU A 112 -15.68 5.79 -3.47
C GLU A 112 -16.74 4.88 -4.11
N THR A 113 -16.64 4.63 -5.42
CA THR A 113 -17.50 3.66 -6.07
C THR A 113 -17.09 2.25 -5.69
N LEU A 114 -18.03 1.29 -5.76
CA LEU A 114 -17.71 -0.11 -5.47
C LEU A 114 -16.62 -0.66 -6.40
N GLU A 115 -16.64 -0.28 -7.67
CA GLU A 115 -15.63 -0.71 -8.64
C GLU A 115 -14.24 -0.12 -8.34
N ALA A 116 -14.17 1.17 -7.95
CA ALA A 116 -12.92 1.77 -7.51
C ALA A 116 -12.38 1.09 -6.24
N ALA A 117 -13.26 0.77 -5.28
CA ALA A 117 -12.89 0.05 -4.07
C ALA A 117 -12.36 -1.36 -4.36
N ARG A 118 -13.01 -2.10 -5.27
CA ARG A 118 -12.53 -3.42 -5.72
C ARG A 118 -11.17 -3.34 -6.39
N ALA A 119 -10.98 -2.40 -7.32
CA ALA A 119 -9.68 -2.17 -7.94
C ALA A 119 -8.60 -1.82 -6.89
N GLY A 120 -8.94 -0.97 -5.92
CA GLY A 120 -8.07 -0.62 -4.80
C GLY A 120 -7.67 -1.83 -3.94
N VAL A 121 -8.60 -2.74 -3.66
CA VAL A 121 -8.32 -3.99 -2.93
C VAL A 121 -7.30 -4.86 -3.67
N HIS A 122 -7.38 -4.96 -5.00
CA HIS A 122 -6.41 -5.72 -5.80
C HIS A 122 -5.02 -5.07 -5.83
N LEU A 123 -4.94 -3.74 -5.92
CA LEU A 123 -3.67 -3.01 -5.76
C LEU A 123 -3.08 -3.27 -4.38
N ALA A 124 -3.89 -3.19 -3.32
CA ALA A 124 -3.45 -3.45 -1.96
C ALA A 124 -2.97 -4.90 -1.78
N ALA A 125 -3.69 -5.89 -2.30
CA ALA A 125 -3.26 -7.29 -2.24
C ALA A 125 -1.89 -7.50 -2.90
N THR A 126 -1.67 -6.89 -4.07
CA THR A 126 -0.38 -6.95 -4.78
C THR A 126 0.74 -6.31 -3.96
N LEU A 127 0.53 -5.09 -3.46
CA LEU A 127 1.53 -4.36 -2.68
C LEU A 127 1.85 -5.05 -1.35
N VAL A 128 0.82 -5.53 -0.63
CA VAL A 128 0.99 -6.30 0.62
C VAL A 128 1.85 -7.54 0.36
N GLN A 129 1.54 -8.31 -0.68
CA GLN A 129 2.34 -9.46 -1.07
C GLN A 129 3.79 -9.05 -1.37
N TRP A 130 4.01 -7.97 -2.12
CA TRP A 130 5.35 -7.56 -2.51
C TRP A 130 6.22 -7.12 -1.33
N PHE A 131 5.68 -6.37 -0.38
CA PHE A 131 6.42 -5.96 0.81
C PHE A 131 6.66 -7.11 1.79
N ILE A 132 5.65 -7.97 2.03
CA ILE A 132 5.79 -9.09 2.97
C ILE A 132 6.76 -10.16 2.46
N SER A 133 6.74 -10.45 1.16
CA SER A 133 7.65 -11.43 0.55
C SER A 133 9.06 -10.90 0.30
N GLY A 134 9.31 -9.60 0.50
CA GLY A 134 10.57 -8.95 0.16
C GLY A 134 10.77 -8.74 -1.34
N ALA A 135 9.74 -8.95 -2.17
CA ALA A 135 9.80 -8.65 -3.60
C ALA A 135 9.98 -7.16 -3.89
N VAL A 136 9.63 -6.30 -2.93
CA VAL A 136 10.14 -4.93 -2.82
C VAL A 136 10.79 -4.80 -1.46
N THR A 137 12.07 -4.41 -1.42
CA THR A 137 12.82 -4.29 -0.18
C THR A 137 13.77 -3.09 -0.21
N ARG A 138 14.19 -2.66 0.98
CA ARG A 138 15.22 -1.64 1.16
C ARG A 138 16.59 -2.30 1.09
N THR A 139 17.50 -1.76 0.28
CA THR A 139 18.91 -2.15 0.28
C THR A 139 19.57 -1.69 1.58
N SER A 140 20.21 -2.63 2.27
CA SER A 140 21.02 -2.42 3.48
C SER A 140 22.20 -1.50 3.23
#